data_AF-A0A7W1W6Z7-F1
#
_entry.id   AF-A0A7W1W6Z7-F1
#
_cell.length_a   1.000
_cell.length_b   1.000
_cell.length_c   1.000
_cell.angle_alpha   90.00
_cell.angle_beta   90.00
_cell.angle_gamma   90.00
#
_symmetry.space_group_name_H-M   'P 1'
#
loop_
_entity.id
_entity.type
_entity.pdbx_description
1 polymer ?
#
loop_
_entity_poly.entity_id
_entity_poly.type
_entity_poly.pdbx_seq_one_letter_code
_entity_poly.pdbx_strand_id
1 'polypeptide(L)'
;MSEKSWSDAVVGWFIVKDENDAQKSQPETDLTADELINKYAAQTPLTGDSGSTEISSAETRNEKFVPENYGTPPPVLNGQVDFEAVFETGGVDAEERERVAKAKSLLDSLPENTDVSVKKQIVEASLKAFGVPIEKIIEAGAAEIQALEFYIRSGGSDTEKLLKESSERISQYEQEIQNLRKIMEERIKEQNTVTAVCNQKKLEVQKVLEFFGRDVVAQVVKDSPKLHEPSEEVENS
;
A
#
# COMPACT_ATOMS: atom_id res chain seq x y z
N MET A 1 24.82 56.41 18.43
CA MET A 1 23.59 56.83 17.74
C MET A 1 23.91 56.91 16.27
N SER A 2 23.40 55.98 15.49
CA SER A 2 23.44 56.00 14.02
C SER A 2 21.99 55.94 13.58
N GLU A 3 21.54 57.03 12.96
CA GLU A 3 20.25 57.15 12.30
C GLU A 3 20.17 56.11 11.18
N LYS A 4 19.50 54.99 11.43
CA LYS A 4 18.99 54.13 10.35
C LYS A 4 17.80 54.86 9.75
N SER A 5 18.05 55.52 8.62
CA SER A 5 17.08 56.41 7.98
C SER A 5 15.87 55.62 7.49
N TRP A 6 14.70 56.12 7.85
CA TRP A 6 13.38 55.65 7.45
C TRP A 6 13.11 55.70 5.94
N SER A 7 14.08 56.16 5.15
CA SER A 7 14.12 55.97 3.71
C SER A 7 14.10 54.48 3.33
N ASP A 8 14.67 53.59 4.16
CA ASP A 8 14.78 52.15 3.87
C ASP A 8 13.47 51.38 4.16
N ALA A 9 12.75 51.76 5.22
CA ALA A 9 11.45 51.16 5.58
C ALA A 9 10.34 51.52 4.57
N VAL A 10 10.38 52.72 4.00
CA VAL A 10 9.45 53.13 2.94
C VAL A 10 9.85 52.55 1.58
N VAL A 11 11.09 52.10 1.40
CA VAL A 11 11.50 51.37 0.18
C VAL A 11 10.95 49.94 0.18
N GLY A 12 10.84 49.29 1.35
CA GLY A 12 10.26 47.95 1.49
C GLY A 12 8.75 47.84 1.17
N TRP A 13 8.01 48.95 1.23
CA TRP A 13 6.58 48.99 0.89
C TRP A 13 6.36 49.28 -0.62
N PHE A 14 7.33 49.84 -1.35
CA PHE A 14 7.08 50.41 -2.69
C PHE A 14 7.97 49.86 -3.82
N ILE A 15 8.89 48.92 -3.56
CA ILE A 15 9.57 48.18 -4.63
C ILE A 15 8.79 46.91 -4.97
N VAL A 16 8.17 46.89 -6.15
CA VAL A 16 8.01 45.63 -6.89
C VAL A 16 9.40 45.31 -7.45
N LYS A 17 9.99 44.21 -6.98
CA LYS A 17 11.26 43.71 -7.52
C LYS A 17 10.96 43.27 -8.96
N ASP A 18 11.42 44.02 -9.95
CA ASP A 18 11.40 43.58 -11.35
C ASP A 18 12.24 42.29 -11.46
N GLU A 19 11.64 41.24 -12.00
CA GLU A 19 12.29 39.98 -12.36
C GLU A 19 13.33 40.23 -13.47
N ASN A 20 14.56 40.64 -13.14
CA ASN A 20 15.68 40.44 -14.09
C ASN A 20 17.12 40.45 -13.55
N ASP A 21 17.38 40.46 -12.25
CA ASP A 21 18.75 40.34 -11.73
C ASP A 21 18.80 39.47 -10.46
N ALA A 22 18.76 38.16 -10.66
CA ALA A 22 19.22 37.17 -9.69
C ALA A 22 19.62 35.85 -10.38
N GLN A 23 20.50 35.94 -11.38
CA GLN A 23 21.18 34.78 -11.94
C GLN A 23 22.63 34.76 -11.43
N LYS A 24 22.84 34.21 -10.21
CA LYS A 24 24.03 33.45 -9.77
C LYS A 24 24.05 33.26 -8.25
N SER A 25 23.44 32.17 -7.79
CA SER A 25 23.93 31.35 -6.66
C SER A 25 23.06 30.10 -6.51
N GLN A 26 23.59 28.96 -6.97
CA GLN A 26 23.20 27.60 -6.57
C GLN A 26 24.01 27.20 -5.32
N PRO A 27 23.69 26.11 -4.60
CA PRO A 27 22.42 25.36 -4.56
C PRO A 27 22.02 24.96 -3.12
N GLU A 28 20.85 25.35 -2.61
CA GLU A 28 20.26 24.66 -1.44
C GLU A 28 18.78 24.33 -1.71
N THR A 29 18.60 23.03 -1.93
CA THR A 29 17.40 22.17 -1.97
C THR A 29 16.05 22.76 -1.55
N ASP A 30 15.39 23.49 -2.44
CA ASP A 30 13.94 23.50 -2.54
C ASP A 30 13.52 22.41 -3.54
N LEU A 31 13.35 21.18 -3.06
CA LEU A 31 12.87 20.10 -3.91
C LEU A 31 11.40 20.40 -4.24
N THR A 32 11.14 20.64 -5.52
CA THR A 32 9.78 20.75 -6.03
C THR A 32 9.00 19.44 -5.78
N ALA A 33 7.67 19.49 -5.77
CA ALA A 33 6.84 18.30 -5.55
C ALA A 33 7.19 17.15 -6.52
N ASP A 34 7.64 17.47 -7.74
CA ASP A 34 8.12 16.51 -8.73
C ASP A 34 9.49 15.89 -8.38
N GLU A 35 10.39 16.64 -7.75
CA GLU A 35 11.69 16.11 -7.29
C GLU A 35 11.56 15.23 -6.04
N LEU A 36 10.60 15.51 -5.16
CA LEU A 36 10.26 14.64 -4.03
C LEU A 36 9.71 13.29 -4.52
N ILE A 37 8.85 13.31 -5.55
CA ILE A 37 8.30 12.08 -6.17
C ILE A 37 9.42 11.25 -6.80
N ASN A 38 10.35 11.85 -7.53
CA ASN A 38 11.49 11.14 -8.11
C ASN A 38 12.46 10.58 -7.06
N LYS A 39 12.66 11.28 -5.93
CA LYS A 39 13.52 10.84 -4.83
C LYS A 39 12.97 9.59 -4.13
N TYR A 40 11.65 9.46 -4.01
CA TYR A 40 11.01 8.28 -3.42
C TYR A 40 10.72 7.17 -4.43
N ALA A 41 10.56 7.49 -5.72
CA ALA A 41 10.48 6.48 -6.79
C ALA A 41 11.82 5.75 -7.02
N ALA A 42 12.96 6.40 -6.72
CA ALA A 42 14.29 5.80 -6.82
C ALA A 42 14.70 4.94 -5.60
N GLN A 43 13.85 4.83 -4.57
CA GLN A 43 14.17 4.14 -3.30
C GLN A 43 13.54 2.73 -3.15
N THR A 44 13.18 2.07 -4.26
CA THR A 44 12.88 0.63 -4.24
C THR A 44 14.06 -0.20 -4.74
N PRO A 45 14.85 -0.81 -3.85
CA PRO A 45 15.62 -2.01 -4.18
C PRO A 45 14.85 -3.23 -3.67
N LEU A 46 14.03 -3.83 -4.51
CA LEU A 46 13.64 -5.24 -4.38
C LEU A 46 13.65 -5.89 -5.75
N THR A 47 14.86 -6.00 -6.33
CA THR A 47 15.17 -7.10 -7.24
C THR A 47 15.21 -8.38 -6.41
N GLY A 48 14.04 -8.98 -6.21
CA GLY A 48 13.90 -10.37 -5.80
C GLY A 48 13.85 -11.24 -7.04
N ASP A 49 15.01 -11.71 -7.45
CA ASP A 49 15.15 -12.85 -8.36
C ASP A 49 14.49 -14.06 -7.70
N SER A 50 13.44 -14.58 -8.33
CA SER A 50 12.88 -15.89 -8.03
C SER A 50 12.32 -16.44 -9.33
N GLY A 51 13.19 -17.23 -9.98
CA GLY A 51 12.88 -18.00 -11.17
C GLY A 51 11.57 -18.76 -11.01
N SER A 52 10.59 -18.37 -11.81
CA SER A 52 9.37 -19.14 -12.00
C SER A 52 9.70 -20.26 -12.96
N THR A 53 10.02 -21.44 -12.42
CA THR A 53 9.94 -22.68 -13.18
C THR A 53 8.50 -22.85 -13.63
N GLU A 54 8.30 -22.82 -14.94
CA GLU A 54 7.04 -23.17 -15.59
C GLU A 54 6.64 -24.58 -15.19
N ILE A 55 5.65 -24.70 -14.31
CA ILE A 55 4.91 -25.95 -14.16
C ILE A 55 3.64 -25.79 -15.00
N SER A 56 3.75 -26.40 -16.17
CA SER A 56 2.74 -26.64 -17.20
C SER A 56 1.31 -26.71 -16.65
N SER A 57 0.48 -25.78 -17.11
CA SER A 57 -0.97 -25.80 -17.01
C SER A 57 -1.54 -27.00 -17.78
N ALA A 58 -1.82 -28.10 -17.08
CA ALA A 58 -2.74 -29.14 -17.51
C ALA A 58 -3.32 -29.80 -16.25
N GLU A 59 -4.58 -29.52 -15.92
CA GLU A 59 -5.68 -30.47 -16.09
C GLU A 59 -6.97 -29.94 -15.41
N THR A 60 -8.03 -29.83 -16.22
CA THR A 60 -9.44 -30.02 -15.88
C THR A 60 -10.04 -29.21 -14.71
N ARG A 61 -10.73 -28.10 -15.06
CA ARG A 61 -11.83 -27.54 -14.26
C ARG A 61 -12.88 -28.61 -13.98
N ASN A 62 -12.81 -29.25 -12.82
CA ASN A 62 -13.97 -29.92 -12.23
C ASN A 62 -14.61 -28.94 -11.24
N GLU A 63 -15.50 -28.09 -11.77
CA GLU A 63 -16.39 -27.29 -10.95
C GLU A 63 -17.35 -28.22 -10.19
N LYS A 64 -17.44 -28.00 -8.87
CA LYS A 64 -18.42 -28.55 -7.93
C LYS A 64 -18.17 -29.98 -7.41
N PHE A 65 -17.39 -30.04 -6.34
CA PHE A 65 -17.84 -30.75 -5.14
C PHE A 65 -17.15 -30.10 -3.93
N VAL A 66 -17.83 -29.16 -3.28
CA VAL A 66 -17.56 -28.85 -1.88
C VAL A 66 -18.67 -29.56 -1.12
N PRO A 67 -18.42 -30.69 -0.47
CA PRO A 67 -19.44 -31.35 0.34
C PRO A 67 -19.95 -30.38 1.41
N GLU A 68 -21.26 -30.41 1.68
CA GLU A 68 -21.96 -29.50 2.61
C GLU A 68 -21.40 -29.52 4.05
N ASN A 69 -20.56 -30.50 4.38
CA ASN A 69 -19.98 -30.68 5.70
C ASN A 69 -18.62 -29.99 5.90
N TYR A 70 -18.06 -29.33 4.87
CA TYR A 70 -16.79 -28.62 5.03
C TYR A 70 -17.00 -27.25 5.69
N GLY A 71 -16.20 -26.98 6.72
CA GLY A 71 -16.18 -25.71 7.44
C GLY A 71 -15.39 -24.61 6.71
N THR A 72 -15.19 -23.48 7.37
CA THR A 72 -14.29 -22.42 6.87
C THR A 72 -12.84 -22.90 6.96
N PRO A 73 -12.06 -22.84 5.87
CA PRO A 73 -10.66 -23.26 5.86
C PRO A 73 -9.83 -22.38 6.79
N PRO A 74 -8.86 -22.97 7.53
CA PRO A 74 -8.01 -22.18 8.43
C PRO A 74 -7.16 -21.16 7.64
N PRO A 75 -6.79 -20.02 8.23
CA PRO A 75 -5.91 -19.07 7.55
C PRO A 75 -4.49 -19.63 7.42
N VAL A 76 -3.83 -19.38 6.29
CA VAL A 76 -2.39 -19.65 6.13
C VAL A 76 -1.60 -18.64 6.96
N LEU A 77 -0.80 -19.09 7.92
CA LEU A 77 0.04 -18.23 8.75
C LEU A 77 1.50 -18.32 8.28
N ASN A 78 2.01 -17.26 7.65
CA ASN A 78 3.40 -17.18 7.18
C ASN A 78 3.85 -18.35 6.28
N GLY A 79 2.95 -18.89 5.47
CA GLY A 79 3.22 -20.05 4.61
C GLY A 79 3.25 -21.40 5.34
N GLN A 80 3.00 -21.44 6.65
CA GLN A 80 2.78 -22.68 7.39
C GLN A 80 1.32 -23.10 7.28
N VAL A 81 1.10 -24.40 7.03
CA VAL A 81 -0.22 -25.02 6.95
C VAL A 81 -0.41 -25.89 8.18
N ASP A 82 -1.49 -25.63 8.92
CA ASP A 82 -1.95 -26.51 9.99
C ASP A 82 -2.79 -27.64 9.39
N PHE A 83 -2.13 -28.77 9.10
CA PHE A 83 -2.80 -29.92 8.49
C PHE A 83 -3.88 -30.53 9.38
N GLU A 84 -3.74 -30.47 10.71
CA GLU A 84 -4.75 -30.96 11.63
C GLU A 84 -6.03 -30.14 11.49
N ALA A 85 -5.92 -28.80 11.53
CA ALA A 85 -7.06 -27.93 11.30
C ALA A 85 -7.65 -28.08 9.89
N VAL A 86 -6.83 -28.30 8.85
CA VAL A 86 -7.31 -28.54 7.49
C VAL A 86 -8.16 -29.82 7.40
N PHE A 87 -7.70 -30.90 8.02
CA PHE A 87 -8.41 -32.17 8.04
C PHE A 87 -9.70 -32.09 8.85
N GLU A 88 -9.67 -31.43 10.02
CA GLU A 88 -10.87 -31.23 10.85
C GLU A 88 -11.93 -30.38 10.12
N THR A 89 -11.52 -29.30 9.45
CA THR A 89 -12.42 -28.51 8.60
C THR A 89 -12.97 -29.33 7.44
N GLY A 90 -12.17 -30.25 6.90
CA GLY A 90 -12.57 -31.25 5.91
C GLY A 90 -13.41 -32.40 6.48
N GLY A 91 -13.81 -32.35 7.75
CA GLY A 91 -14.64 -33.37 8.39
C GLY A 91 -13.92 -34.70 8.63
N VAL A 92 -12.59 -34.76 8.53
CA VAL A 92 -11.79 -35.94 8.84
C VAL A 92 -11.42 -35.92 10.32
N ASP A 93 -11.92 -36.90 11.07
CA ASP A 93 -11.70 -36.94 12.52
C ASP A 93 -10.31 -37.51 12.90
N ALA A 94 -9.95 -37.39 14.17
CA ALA A 94 -8.65 -37.85 14.66
C ALA A 94 -8.46 -39.38 14.53
N GLU A 95 -9.52 -40.18 14.63
CA GLU A 95 -9.43 -41.64 14.50
C GLU A 95 -9.18 -42.05 13.04
N GLU A 96 -9.85 -41.39 12.10
CA GLU A 96 -9.63 -41.54 10.66
C GLU A 96 -8.19 -41.20 10.28
N ARG A 97 -7.69 -40.04 10.76
CA ARG A 97 -6.29 -39.64 10.59
C ARG A 97 -5.31 -40.66 11.18
N GLU A 98 -5.62 -41.20 12.36
CA GLU A 98 -4.76 -42.20 13.00
C GLU A 98 -4.69 -43.50 12.19
N ARG A 99 -5.81 -43.94 11.57
CA ARG A 99 -5.82 -45.13 10.69
C ARG A 99 -4.93 -44.92 9.48
N VAL A 100 -4.99 -43.75 8.83
CA VAL A 100 -4.12 -43.41 7.70
C VAL A 100 -2.65 -43.32 8.14
N ALA A 101 -2.37 -42.69 9.28
CA ALA A 101 -1.02 -42.59 9.83
C ALA A 101 -0.40 -43.97 10.15
N LYS A 102 -1.18 -44.89 10.71
CA LYS A 102 -0.76 -46.28 10.97
C LYS A 102 -0.46 -47.03 9.66
N ALA A 103 -1.33 -46.90 8.65
CA ALA A 103 -1.13 -47.52 7.35
C ALA A 103 0.12 -46.97 6.65
N LYS A 104 0.34 -45.66 6.71
CA LYS A 104 1.55 -45.00 6.20
C LYS A 104 2.80 -45.48 6.92
N SER A 105 2.80 -45.51 8.26
CA SER A 105 3.94 -46.00 9.04
C SER A 105 4.30 -47.45 8.72
N LEU A 106 3.29 -48.31 8.52
CA LEU A 106 3.49 -49.69 8.05
C LEU A 106 4.14 -49.72 6.66
N LEU A 107 3.64 -48.92 5.71
CA LEU A 107 4.19 -48.85 4.37
C LEU A 107 5.64 -48.35 4.34
N ASP A 108 5.95 -47.32 5.13
CA ASP A 108 7.28 -46.73 5.27
C ASP A 108 8.28 -47.69 5.93
N SER A 109 7.80 -48.63 6.76
CA SER A 109 8.65 -49.64 7.41
C SER A 109 9.09 -50.78 6.48
N LEU A 110 8.49 -50.88 5.28
CA LEU A 110 8.80 -51.96 4.34
C LEU A 110 10.06 -51.64 3.53
N PRO A 111 10.89 -52.65 3.19
CA PRO A 111 12.07 -52.43 2.38
C PRO A 111 11.70 -51.84 1.01
N GLU A 112 12.45 -50.83 0.55
CA GLU A 112 12.17 -50.13 -0.71
C GLU A 112 12.16 -51.09 -1.91
N ASN A 113 13.03 -52.10 -1.89
CA ASN A 113 13.23 -53.09 -2.97
C ASN A 113 12.22 -54.26 -2.97
N THR A 114 11.22 -54.26 -2.09
CA THR A 114 10.17 -55.29 -2.11
C THR A 114 9.19 -55.04 -3.25
N ASP A 115 8.82 -56.11 -3.97
CA ASP A 115 7.81 -56.05 -5.02
C ASP A 115 6.47 -55.49 -4.49
N VAL A 116 5.78 -54.68 -5.30
CA VAL A 116 4.54 -53.99 -4.90
C VAL A 116 3.44 -54.98 -4.48
N SER A 117 3.32 -56.12 -5.15
CA SER A 117 2.35 -57.15 -4.82
C SER A 117 2.64 -57.76 -3.44
N VAL A 118 3.93 -58.00 -3.16
CA VAL A 118 4.39 -58.52 -1.87
C VAL A 118 4.20 -57.47 -0.76
N LYS A 119 4.52 -56.19 -1.01
CA LYS A 119 4.24 -55.09 -0.07
C LYS A 119 2.75 -55.04 0.28
N LYS A 120 1.88 -55.07 -0.74
CA LYS A 120 0.43 -55.07 -0.55
C LYS A 120 -0.03 -56.22 0.34
N GLN A 121 0.41 -57.45 0.06
CA GLN A 121 0.05 -58.62 0.88
C GLN A 121 0.50 -58.49 2.33
N ILE A 122 1.73 -57.99 2.57
CA ILE A 122 2.26 -57.76 3.92
C ILE A 122 1.43 -56.71 4.66
N VAL A 123 1.12 -55.58 4.02
CA VAL A 123 0.31 -54.51 4.61
C VAL A 123 -1.10 -55.00 4.90
N GLU A 124 -1.78 -55.64 3.95
CA GLU A 124 -3.15 -56.15 4.13
C GLU A 124 -3.21 -57.19 5.27
N ALA A 125 -2.26 -58.13 5.31
CA ALA A 125 -2.18 -59.12 6.38
C ALA A 125 -1.92 -58.46 7.74
N SER A 126 -1.02 -57.46 7.78
CA SER A 126 -0.68 -56.74 9.01
C SER A 126 -1.87 -55.93 9.53
N LEU A 127 -2.51 -55.13 8.67
CA LEU A 127 -3.70 -54.35 9.01
C LEU A 127 -4.83 -55.24 9.53
N LYS A 128 -5.07 -56.37 8.85
CA LYS A 128 -6.07 -57.36 9.28
C LYS A 128 -5.72 -57.99 10.64
N ALA A 129 -4.45 -58.31 10.88
CA ALA A 129 -3.99 -58.88 12.15
C ALA A 129 -4.14 -57.90 13.33
N PHE A 130 -3.96 -56.60 13.09
CA PHE A 130 -4.16 -55.54 14.08
C PHE A 130 -5.61 -55.01 14.14
N GLY A 131 -6.54 -55.64 13.40
CA GLY A 131 -7.95 -55.26 13.41
C GLY A 131 -8.25 -53.90 12.78
N VAL A 132 -7.39 -53.40 11.91
CA VAL A 132 -7.57 -52.11 11.23
C VAL A 132 -8.35 -52.35 9.91
N PRO A 133 -9.58 -51.83 9.77
CA PRO A 133 -10.37 -52.02 8.56
C PRO A 133 -9.78 -51.27 7.37
N ILE A 134 -9.43 -52.02 6.30
CA ILE A 134 -8.76 -51.48 5.10
C ILE A 134 -9.68 -50.49 4.37
N GLU A 135 -10.96 -50.82 4.26
CA GLU A 135 -11.97 -49.97 3.61
C GLU A 135 -12.05 -48.60 4.29
N LYS A 136 -11.93 -48.57 5.62
CA LYS A 136 -11.94 -47.32 6.41
C LYS A 136 -10.66 -46.50 6.26
N ILE A 137 -9.52 -47.15 6.02
CA ILE A 137 -8.27 -46.44 5.67
C ILE A 137 -8.41 -45.80 4.29
N ILE A 138 -8.98 -46.52 3.32
CA ILE A 138 -9.19 -46.00 1.96
C ILE A 138 -10.15 -44.80 1.99
N GLU A 139 -11.25 -44.92 2.73
CA GLU A 139 -12.22 -43.84 2.94
C GLU A 139 -11.56 -42.62 3.59
N ALA A 140 -10.84 -42.81 4.70
CA ALA A 140 -10.13 -41.73 5.39
C ALA A 140 -9.06 -41.07 4.51
N GLY A 141 -8.26 -41.86 3.77
CA GLY A 141 -7.23 -41.32 2.88
C GLY A 141 -7.81 -40.54 1.71
N ALA A 142 -8.94 -40.97 1.16
CA ALA A 142 -9.66 -40.21 0.14
C ALA A 142 -10.24 -38.89 0.71
N ALA A 143 -10.76 -38.92 1.94
CA ALA A 143 -11.27 -37.73 2.62
C ALA A 143 -10.16 -36.71 2.93
N GLU A 144 -8.98 -37.17 3.39
CA GLU A 144 -7.80 -36.30 3.59
C GLU A 144 -7.39 -35.58 2.31
N ILE A 145 -7.34 -36.27 1.17
CA ILE A 145 -7.03 -35.66 -0.13
C ILE A 145 -8.08 -34.60 -0.49
N GLN A 146 -9.37 -34.91 -0.34
CA GLN A 146 -10.44 -33.96 -0.64
C GLN A 146 -10.40 -32.72 0.26
N ALA A 147 -10.05 -32.89 1.54
CA ALA A 147 -9.86 -31.79 2.48
C ALA A 147 -8.71 -30.85 2.03
N LEU A 148 -7.58 -31.43 1.60
CA LEU A 148 -6.44 -30.66 1.08
C LEU A 148 -6.78 -29.92 -0.22
N GLU A 149 -7.47 -30.58 -1.16
CA GLU A 149 -7.91 -29.94 -2.40
C GLU A 149 -8.88 -28.77 -2.13
N PHE A 150 -9.81 -28.95 -1.20
CA PHE A 150 -10.71 -27.89 -0.76
C PHE A 150 -9.93 -26.71 -0.18
N TYR A 151 -8.96 -26.97 0.69
CA TYR A 151 -8.10 -25.95 1.29
C TYR A 151 -7.32 -25.14 0.24
N ILE A 152 -6.72 -25.82 -0.74
CA ILE A 152 -5.98 -25.17 -1.84
C ILE A 152 -6.92 -24.29 -2.67
N ARG A 153 -8.09 -24.81 -3.04
CA ARG A 153 -9.04 -24.09 -3.90
C ARG A 153 -9.65 -22.87 -3.20
N SER A 154 -10.02 -23.02 -1.94
CA SER A 154 -10.57 -21.94 -1.12
C SER A 154 -9.55 -20.82 -0.89
N GLY A 155 -8.31 -21.16 -0.51
CA GLY A 155 -7.23 -20.18 -0.36
C GLY A 155 -6.94 -19.41 -1.65
N GLY A 156 -7.00 -20.08 -2.81
CA GLY A 156 -6.88 -19.43 -4.12
C GLY A 156 -8.00 -18.42 -4.38
N SER A 157 -9.26 -18.79 -4.08
CA SER A 157 -10.42 -17.90 -4.26
C SER A 157 -10.37 -16.68 -3.35
N ASP A 158 -9.97 -16.84 -2.10
CA ASP A 158 -9.87 -15.72 -1.15
C ASP A 158 -8.76 -14.75 -1.55
N THR A 159 -7.62 -15.29 -2.01
CA THR A 159 -6.52 -14.49 -2.54
C THR A 159 -6.95 -13.69 -3.77
N GLU A 160 -7.63 -14.32 -4.73
CA GLU A 160 -8.12 -13.66 -5.94
C GLU A 160 -9.12 -12.54 -5.61
N LYS A 161 -10.06 -12.80 -4.69
CA LYS A 161 -11.02 -11.79 -4.22
C LYS A 161 -10.32 -10.61 -3.58
N LEU A 162 -9.35 -10.86 -2.70
CA LEU A 162 -8.58 -9.80 -2.05
C LEU A 162 -7.79 -8.97 -3.05
N LEU A 163 -7.16 -9.60 -4.05
CA LEU A 163 -6.42 -8.91 -5.11
C LEU A 163 -7.34 -7.99 -5.91
N LYS A 164 -8.53 -8.49 -6.29
CA LYS A 164 -9.53 -7.70 -7.01
C LYS A 164 -10.00 -6.50 -6.19
N GLU A 165 -10.45 -6.72 -4.96
CA GLU A 165 -10.91 -5.65 -4.07
C GLU A 165 -9.82 -4.60 -3.80
N SER A 166 -8.57 -5.05 -3.62
CA SER A 166 -7.44 -4.16 -3.39
C SER A 166 -7.11 -3.33 -4.64
N SER A 167 -7.12 -3.95 -5.83
CA SER A 167 -6.89 -3.25 -7.10
C SER A 167 -7.96 -2.19 -7.37
N GLU A 168 -9.24 -2.51 -7.11
CA GLU A 168 -10.33 -1.54 -7.23
C GLU A 168 -10.14 -0.34 -6.27
N ARG A 169 -9.75 -0.59 -5.01
CA ARG A 169 -9.46 0.47 -4.04
C ARG A 169 -8.27 1.33 -4.43
N ILE A 170 -7.20 0.72 -4.95
CA ILE A 170 -6.02 1.46 -5.46
C ILE A 170 -6.46 2.41 -6.57
N SER A 171 -7.23 1.92 -7.54
CA SER A 171 -7.72 2.75 -8.65
C SER A 171 -8.58 3.92 -8.16
N GLN A 172 -9.44 3.70 -7.15
CA GLN A 172 -10.23 4.77 -6.53
C GLN A 172 -9.34 5.83 -5.87
N TYR A 173 -8.32 5.43 -5.10
CA TYR A 173 -7.41 6.37 -4.47
C TYR A 173 -6.56 7.15 -5.48
N GLU A 174 -6.13 6.51 -6.57
CA GLU A 174 -5.43 7.19 -7.66
C GLU A 174 -6.28 8.29 -8.29
N GLN A 175 -7.57 8.02 -8.52
CA GLN A 175 -8.51 9.03 -9.04
C GLN A 175 -8.69 10.19 -8.05
N GLU A 176 -8.83 9.90 -6.75
CA GLU A 176 -8.97 10.93 -5.72
C GLU A 176 -7.71 11.81 -5.62
N ILE A 177 -6.51 11.21 -5.70
CA ILE A 177 -5.25 11.95 -5.75
C ILE A 177 -5.22 12.91 -6.96
N GLN A 178 -5.67 12.47 -8.13
CA GLN A 178 -5.74 13.34 -9.31
C GLN A 178 -6.73 14.49 -9.12
N ASN A 179 -7.89 14.22 -8.51
CA ASN A 179 -8.87 15.25 -8.20
C ASN A 179 -8.31 16.29 -7.22
N LEU A 180 -7.67 15.85 -6.14
CA LEU A 180 -7.04 16.75 -5.17
C LEU A 180 -5.93 17.60 -5.80
N ARG A 181 -5.11 17.02 -6.69
CA ARG A 181 -4.09 17.77 -7.46
C ARG A 181 -4.71 18.90 -8.28
N LYS A 182 -5.81 18.60 -8.98
CA LYS A 182 -6.54 19.60 -9.77
C LYS A 182 -7.08 20.72 -8.89
N ILE A 183 -7.66 20.41 -7.74
CA ILE A 183 -8.15 21.40 -6.78
C ILE A 183 -7.00 22.28 -6.28
N MET A 184 -5.84 21.70 -5.96
CA MET A 184 -4.67 22.48 -5.55
C MET A 184 -4.20 23.43 -6.65
N GLU A 185 -4.11 22.96 -7.89
CA GLU A 185 -3.73 23.79 -9.05
C GLU A 185 -4.72 24.96 -9.25
N GLU A 186 -6.02 24.69 -9.21
CA GLU A 186 -7.06 25.70 -9.31
C GLU A 186 -6.93 26.77 -8.21
N ARG A 187 -6.63 26.36 -6.98
CA ARG A 187 -6.46 27.29 -5.84
C ARG A 187 -5.21 28.12 -5.93
N ILE A 188 -4.09 27.56 -6.40
CA ILE A 188 -2.87 28.32 -6.67
C ILE A 188 -3.14 29.38 -7.75
N LYS A 189 -3.83 29.01 -8.82
CA LYS A 189 -4.19 29.94 -9.90
C LYS A 189 -5.11 31.07 -9.42
N GLU A 190 -6.11 30.74 -8.61
CA GLU A 190 -7.00 31.72 -8.00
C GLU A 190 -6.21 32.68 -7.09
N GLN A 191 -5.35 32.16 -6.22
CA GLN A 191 -4.53 32.96 -5.33
C GLN A 191 -3.59 33.90 -6.10
N ASN A 192 -2.94 33.42 -7.17
CA ASN A 192 -2.10 34.24 -8.03
C ASN A 192 -2.90 35.38 -8.69
N THR A 193 -4.14 35.10 -9.11
CA THR A 193 -5.04 36.10 -9.67
C THR A 193 -5.41 37.16 -8.62
N VAL A 194 -5.78 36.74 -7.40
CA VAL A 194 -6.08 37.65 -6.29
C VAL A 194 -4.88 38.54 -5.98
N THR A 195 -3.68 37.94 -5.86
CA THR A 195 -2.44 38.68 -5.61
C THR A 195 -2.18 39.72 -6.69
N ALA A 196 -2.32 39.37 -7.97
CA ALA A 196 -2.12 40.28 -9.10
C ALA A 196 -3.12 41.45 -9.05
N VAL A 197 -4.40 41.18 -8.84
CA VAL A 197 -5.46 42.21 -8.76
C VAL A 197 -5.24 43.13 -7.56
N CYS A 198 -4.90 42.57 -6.39
CA CYS A 198 -4.59 43.36 -5.21
C CYS A 198 -3.35 44.23 -5.39
N ASN A 199 -2.28 43.71 -6.01
CA ASN A 199 -1.07 44.48 -6.29
C ASN A 199 -1.35 45.61 -7.28
N GLN A 200 -2.12 45.34 -8.34
CA GLN A 200 -2.57 46.39 -9.27
C GLN A 200 -3.33 47.49 -8.52
N LYS A 201 -4.24 47.12 -7.61
CA LYS A 201 -4.99 48.10 -6.83
C LYS A 201 -4.10 48.86 -5.85
N LYS A 202 -3.12 48.20 -5.23
CA LYS A 202 -2.11 48.86 -4.39
C LYS A 202 -1.40 49.95 -5.19
N LEU A 203 -0.89 49.65 -6.39
CA LEU A 203 -0.22 50.65 -7.23
C LEU A 203 -1.10 51.86 -7.55
N GLU A 204 -2.40 51.66 -7.83
CA GLU A 204 -3.34 52.78 -8.02
C GLU A 204 -3.48 53.65 -6.78
N VAL A 205 -3.61 53.04 -5.60
CA VAL A 205 -3.71 53.77 -4.32
C VAL A 205 -2.38 54.45 -3.98
N GLN A 206 -1.25 53.82 -4.28
CA GLN A 206 0.08 54.40 -4.09
C GLN A 206 0.24 55.71 -4.87
N LYS A 207 -0.24 55.79 -6.11
CA LYS A 207 -0.25 57.06 -6.87
C LYS A 207 -1.02 58.18 -6.16
N VAL A 208 -2.13 57.85 -5.49
CA VAL A 208 -2.90 58.82 -4.70
C VAL A 208 -2.10 59.28 -3.48
N LEU A 209 -1.44 58.36 -2.78
CA LEU A 209 -0.60 58.70 -1.62
C LEU A 209 0.63 59.52 -2.03
N GLU A 210 1.30 59.17 -3.12
CA GLU A 210 2.47 59.89 -3.66
C GLU A 210 2.13 61.34 -4.02
N PHE A 211 0.93 61.61 -4.52
CA PHE A 211 0.47 62.97 -4.81
C PHE A 211 0.52 63.89 -3.57
N PHE A 212 0.27 63.37 -2.37
CA PHE A 212 0.31 64.15 -1.12
C PHE A 212 1.72 64.27 -0.52
N GLY A 213 2.69 63.53 -1.04
CA GLY A 213 4.07 63.53 -0.56
C GLY A 213 4.31 62.58 0.63
N ARG A 214 5.52 62.02 0.69
CA ARG A 214 5.90 60.93 1.59
C ARG A 214 5.89 61.33 3.07
N ASP A 215 6.29 62.57 3.39
CA ASP A 215 6.39 63.05 4.78
C ASP A 215 5.02 63.20 5.45
N VAL A 216 4.04 63.72 4.70
CA VAL A 216 2.67 63.89 5.19
C VAL A 216 2.01 62.54 5.41
N VAL A 217 2.19 61.61 4.46
CA VAL A 217 1.67 60.23 4.59
C VAL A 217 2.29 59.52 5.79
N ALA A 218 3.61 59.63 6.00
CA ALA A 218 4.29 59.00 7.14
C ALA A 218 3.77 59.51 8.49
N GLN A 219 3.54 60.82 8.62
CA GLN A 219 2.98 61.39 9.85
C GLN A 219 1.55 60.88 10.11
N VAL A 220 0.70 60.84 9.08
CA VAL A 220 -0.68 60.33 9.21
C VAL A 220 -0.73 58.84 9.53
N VAL A 221 0.19 58.04 8.98
CA VAL A 221 0.30 56.60 9.30
C VAL A 221 0.61 56.41 10.78
N LYS A 222 1.59 57.16 11.31
CA LYS A 222 2.02 57.10 12.72
C LYS A 222 0.91 57.49 13.69
N ASP A 223 0.14 58.52 13.35
CA ASP A 223 -0.89 59.06 14.23
C ASP A 223 -2.23 58.31 14.10
N SER A 224 -2.39 57.44 13.11
CA SER A 224 -3.66 56.75 12.83
C SER A 224 -3.82 55.48 13.66
N PRO A 225 -4.88 55.38 14.48
CA PRO A 225 -5.19 54.15 15.22
C PRO A 225 -5.72 53.02 14.32
N LYS A 226 -5.96 53.28 13.02
CA LYS A 226 -6.48 52.30 12.06
C LYS A 226 -5.38 51.58 11.29
N LEU A 227 -4.15 52.06 11.36
CA LEU A 227 -3.03 51.53 10.59
C LEU A 227 -2.10 50.79 11.55
N HIS A 228 -1.60 49.64 11.08
CA HIS A 228 -0.64 48.84 11.81
C HIS A 228 0.63 48.80 10.99
N GLU A 229 1.77 48.94 11.67
CA GLU A 229 3.07 48.73 11.04
C GLU A 229 3.12 47.27 10.54
N PRO A 230 3.68 47.03 9.34
CA PRO A 230 3.91 45.67 8.89
C PRO A 230 4.83 44.97 9.89
N SER A 231 4.35 43.90 10.53
CA SER A 231 5.18 43.08 11.41
C SER A 231 6.35 42.49 10.60
N GLU A 232 7.59 42.72 11.02
CA GLU A 232 8.82 42.13 10.47
C GLU A 232 8.94 40.61 10.75
N GLU A 233 7.84 39.85 10.72
CA GLU A 233 7.84 38.42 11.03
C GLU A 233 7.56 37.58 9.77
N VAL A 234 8.43 37.64 8.76
CA VAL A 234 8.58 36.52 7.79
C VAL A 234 9.99 36.50 7.18
N GLU A 235 11.04 36.28 7.97
CA GLU A 235 12.32 35.78 7.48
C GLU A 235 13.00 35.03 8.64
N ASN A 236 12.59 33.78 8.88
CA ASN A 236 13.34 32.69 9.53
C ASN A 236 12.37 31.57 9.92
N SER A 237 12.06 30.67 8.99
CA SER A 237 11.73 29.25 9.26
C SER A 237 11.74 28.47 7.95
#